data_AF-A0A0R2PKB7-F1
#
_entry.id   AF-A0A0R2PKB7-F1
#
_cell.length_a   1.000
_cell.length_b   1.000
_cell.length_c   1.000
_cell.angle_alpha   90.00
_cell.angle_beta   90.00
_cell.angle_gamma   90.00
#
_symmetry.space_group_name_H-M   'P 1'
#
loop_
_entity.id
_entity.type
_entity.pdbx_description
1 polymer ?
#
loop_
_entity_poly.entity_id
_entity_poly.type
_entity_poly.pdbx_seq_one_letter_code
_entity_poly.pdbx_strand_id
1 'polypeptide(L)' 'MDGMLSDSQIQQLQDSEGATFDRLFLEGMIAHHEGAITMAQDVIDSDNKEVAGLAAAIIEAQEKEIALMKDLLKRY' A
#
# COMPACT_ATOMS: atom_id res chain seq x y z
N MET A 1 4.99 -12.18 0.51
CA MET A 1 5.58 -10.83 0.49
C MET A 1 4.81 -10.02 1.49
N ASP A 2 5.49 -9.29 2.36
CA ASP A 2 4.82 -8.43 3.35
C ASP A 2 3.96 -7.39 2.62
N GLY A 3 2.78 -7.13 3.17
CA GLY A 3 1.79 -6.19 2.61
C GLY A 3 0.87 -6.74 1.50
N MET A 4 1.20 -7.86 0.85
CA MET A 4 0.29 -8.44 -0.15
C MET A 4 -0.97 -9.03 0.49
N LEU A 5 -2.13 -8.80 -0.13
CA LEU A 5 -3.38 -9.44 0.27
C LEU A 5 -3.34 -10.95 -0.04
N SER A 6 -3.91 -11.75 0.85
CA SER A 6 -4.13 -13.18 0.60
C SER A 6 -5.29 -13.41 -0.38
N ASP A 7 -5.33 -14.60 -0.98
CA ASP A 7 -6.44 -15.00 -1.86
C ASP A 7 -7.80 -14.88 -1.17
N SER A 8 -7.88 -15.18 0.13
CA SER A 8 -9.13 -15.04 0.89
C SER A 8 -9.52 -13.57 1.08
N GLN A 9 -8.55 -12.67 1.28
CA GLN A 9 -8.82 -11.23 1.40
C GLN A 9 -9.25 -10.64 0.05
N ILE A 10 -8.63 -11.09 -1.05
CA ILE A 10 -9.05 -10.74 -2.41
C ILE A 10 -10.49 -11.20 -2.66
N GLN A 11 -10.84 -12.44 -2.27
CA GLN A 11 -12.20 -12.95 -2.43
C GLN A 11 -13.20 -12.13 -1.58
N GLN A 12 -12.85 -11.80 -0.33
CA GLN A 12 -13.68 -10.95 0.52
C GLN A 12 -13.93 -9.56 -0.09
N LEU A 13 -12.91 -8.98 -0.74
CA LEU A 13 -13.07 -7.74 -1.49
C LEU A 13 -14.05 -7.90 -2.66
N GLN A 14 -13.89 -8.96 -3.46
CA GLN A 14 -14.77 -9.24 -4.61
C GLN A 14 -16.23 -9.44 -4.22
N ASP A 15 -16.48 -10.04 -3.06
CA ASP A 15 -17.82 -10.33 -2.55
C ASP A 15 -18.43 -9.15 -1.76
N SER A 16 -17.66 -8.08 -1.53
CA SER A 16 -18.08 -6.91 -0.75
C SER A 16 -18.57 -5.76 -1.64
N GLU A 17 -19.46 -4.94 -1.11
CA GLU A 17 -20.01 -3.78 -1.81
C GLU A 17 -20.11 -2.56 -0.88
N GLY A 18 -20.22 -1.38 -1.48
CA GLY A 18 -20.44 -0.11 -0.78
C GLY A 18 -19.42 0.16 0.32
N ALA A 19 -19.89 0.62 1.49
CA ALA A 19 -19.03 1.00 2.61
C ALA A 19 -18.13 -0.15 3.13
N THR A 20 -18.58 -1.41 2.99
CA THR A 20 -17.77 -2.58 3.38
C THR A 20 -16.60 -2.76 2.42
N PHE A 21 -16.85 -2.65 1.10
CA PHE A 21 -15.80 -2.68 0.09
C PHE A 21 -14.78 -1.57 0.32
N ASP A 22 -15.26 -0.34 0.50
CA ASP A 22 -14.38 0.82 0.69
C ASP A 22 -13.45 0.64 1.89
N ARG A 23 -13.97 0.15 3.03
CA ARG A 23 -13.16 -0.13 4.22
C ARG A 23 -12.11 -1.20 3.93
N LEU A 24 -12.52 -2.36 3.40
CA LEU A 24 -11.61 -3.48 3.13
C LEU A 24 -10.52 -3.08 2.12
N PHE A 25 -10.87 -2.29 1.11
CA PHE A 25 -9.93 -1.82 0.10
C PHE A 25 -8.91 -0.88 0.72
N LEU A 26 -9.34 0.10 1.51
CA LEU A 26 -8.44 1.05 2.18
C LEU A 26 -7.51 0.33 3.16
N GLU A 27 -8.01 -0.58 3.98
CA GLU A 27 -7.19 -1.35 4.93
C GLU A 27 -6.16 -2.22 4.20
N GLY A 28 -6.58 -2.92 3.14
CA GLY A 28 -5.69 -3.75 2.33
C GLY A 28 -4.62 -2.93 1.60
N MET A 29 -4.98 -1.78 1.02
CA MET A 29 -4.05 -0.93 0.29
C MET A 29 -3.05 -0.22 1.20
N ILE A 30 -3.46 0.15 2.42
CA ILE A 30 -2.52 0.67 3.44
C ILE A 30 -1.46 -0.39 3.74
N ALA A 31 -1.87 -1.63 4.04
CA ALA A 31 -0.93 -2.71 4.34
C ALA A 31 -0.01 -3.02 3.14
N HIS A 32 -0.55 -3.02 1.92
CA HIS A 32 0.21 -3.19 0.69
C HIS A 32 1.26 -2.09 0.51
N HIS A 33 0.89 -0.84 0.79
CA HIS A 33 1.83 0.28 0.66
C HIS A 33 2.92 0.25 1.73
N GLU A 34 2.59 -0.11 2.97
CA GLU A 34 3.58 -0.27 4.05
C GLU A 34 4.60 -1.37 3.71
N GLY A 35 4.15 -2.48 3.10
CA GLY A 35 5.04 -3.52 2.58
C GLY A 35 5.93 -3.04 1.43
N ALA A 36 5.38 -2.29 0.48
CA ALA A 36 6.15 -1.73 -0.63
C ALA A 36 7.18 -0.68 -0.20
N ILE A 37 6.87 0.15 0.80
CA ILE A 37 7.84 1.07 1.42
C ILE A 37 9.00 0.28 2.05
N THR A 38 8.70 -0.80 2.78
CA THR A 38 9.72 -1.64 3.40
C THR A 38 10.67 -2.21 2.34
N MET A 39 10.12 -2.75 1.25
CA MET A 39 10.94 -3.26 0.12
C MET A 39 11.73 -2.15 -0.59
N ALA A 40 11.16 -0.95 -0.73
CA ALA A 40 11.85 0.17 -1.35
C ALA A 40 13.02 0.68 -0.48
N GLN A 41 12.87 0.67 0.85
CA GLN A 41 13.92 1.03 1.78
C GLN A 41 15.14 0.10 1.68
N ASP A 42 14.95 -1.18 1.37
CA ASP A 42 16.07 -2.13 1.17
C ASP A 42 16.99 -1.76 -0.01
N VAL A 43 16.51 -0.97 -0.97
CA VAL A 43 17.23 -0.62 -2.21
C VAL A 43 17.43 0.88 -2.42
N ILE A 44 17.11 1.71 -1.42
CA ILE A 44 17.20 3.18 -1.51
C ILE A 44 18.63 3.68 -1.76
N ASP A 45 19.63 2.95 -1.25
CA ASP A 45 21.05 3.27 -1.39
C ASP A 45 21.74 2.43 -2.48
N SER A 46 20.98 1.87 -3.42
CA SER A 46 21.53 1.05 -4.52
C SER A 46 22.58 1.81 -5.34
N ASP A 47 23.64 1.09 -5.75
CA ASP A 47 24.64 1.60 -6.69
C ASP A 47 24.02 1.92 -8.06
N ASN A 48 22.94 1.23 -8.43
CA ASN A 48 22.16 1.58 -9.60
C ASN A 48 21.26 2.79 -9.29
N LYS A 49 21.63 3.96 -9.86
CA LYS A 49 20.94 5.24 -9.62
C LYS A 49 19.49 5.26 -10.09
N GLU A 50 19.13 4.47 -11.10
CA GLU A 50 17.73 4.36 -11.52
C GLU A 50 16.89 3.62 -10.47
N VAL A 51 17.44 2.56 -9.88
CA VAL A 51 16.78 1.80 -8.81
C VAL A 51 16.63 2.65 -7.54
N ALA A 52 17.72 3.31 -7.11
CA ALA A 52 17.69 4.20 -5.95
C ALA A 52 16.68 5.36 -6.14
N GLY A 53 16.64 5.95 -7.34
CA GLY A 53 15.68 7.00 -7.67
C GLY A 53 14.23 6.52 -7.65
N LEU A 54 13.97 5.32 -8.21
CA LEU A 54 12.63 4.71 -8.16
C LEU A 54 12.21 4.39 -6.73
N ALA A 55 13.11 3.85 -5.91
CA ALA A 55 12.84 3.55 -4.50
C ALA A 55 12.44 4.81 -3.73
N ALA A 56 13.17 5.92 -3.91
CA ALA A 56 12.85 7.18 -3.26
C ALA A 56 11.47 7.71 -3.68
N ALA A 57 11.16 7.63 -4.98
CA ALA A 57 9.87 8.05 -5.52
C ALA A 57 8.70 7.19 -4.99
N ILE A 58 8.90 5.87 -4.86
CA ILE A 58 7.91 4.95 -4.28
C ILE A 58 7.62 5.33 -2.82
N ILE A 59 8.66 5.53 -2.02
CA ILE A 59 8.51 5.89 -0.60
C ILE A 59 7.72 7.20 -0.47
N GLU A 60 8.13 8.25 -1.19
CA GLU A 60 7.48 9.56 -1.11
C GLU A 60 6.00 9.51 -1.52
N ALA A 61 5.69 8.80 -2.61
CA ALA A 61 4.32 8.70 -3.10
C ALA A 61 3.44 7.91 -2.13
N GLN A 62 3.93 6.74 -1.70
CA GLN A 62 3.11 5.82 -0.92
C GLN A 62 2.91 6.28 0.53
N GLU A 63 3.83 7.04 1.11
CA GLU A 63 3.60 7.71 2.40
C GLU A 63 2.42 8.70 2.32
N LYS A 64 2.33 9.47 1.23
CA LYS A 64 1.23 10.42 1.00
C LYS A 64 -0.09 9.69 0.76
N GLU A 65 -0.07 8.61 0.00
CA GLU A 65 -1.24 7.77 -0.28
C GLU A 65 -1.76 7.08 0.99
N ILE A 66 -0.86 6.54 1.84
CA ILE A 66 -1.22 6.00 3.15
C ILE A 66 -1.89 7.06 4.01
N ALA A 67 -1.34 8.27 4.07
CA ALA A 67 -1.93 9.36 4.86
C ALA A 67 -3.34 9.72 4.37
N LEU A 68 -3.53 9.79 3.05
CA LEU A 68 -4.84 10.01 2.44
C LEU A 68 -5.83 8.87 2.76
N MET A 69 -5.41 7.61 2.59
CA MET A 69 -6.25 6.44 2.87
C MET A 69 -6.64 6.35 4.35
N LYS A 70 -5.70 6.65 5.26
CA LYS A 70 -5.99 6.73 6.71
C LYS A 70 -6.99 7.84 7.03
N ASP A 71 -7.03 8.93 6.27
CA ASP A 71 -8.05 9.97 6.44
C ASP A 71 -9.42 9.55 5.87
N LEU A 72 -9.44 8.92 4.70
CA LEU A 72 -10.66 8.37 4.10
C LEU A 72 -11.29 7.30 4.99
N LEU A 73 -10.47 6.43 5.61
CA LEU A 73 -10.94 5.34 6.46
C LEU A 73 -11.74 5.83 7.67
N LYS A 74 -11.46 7.04 8.18
CA LYS A 74 -12.24 7.65 9.29
C LYS A 74 -13.68 7.96 8.91
N ARG A 75 -14.03 7.95 7.63
CA ARG A 75 -15.39 8.21 7.12
C ARG A 75 -16.27 6.97 7.13
N TYR A 76 -15.70 5.82 7.45
CA TYR A 76 -16.37 4.53 7.54
C TYR A 76 -16.30 4.01 8.97
#